data_AF-A0AAD7ELH6-F1
#
_entry.id   AF-A0AAD7ELH6-F1
#
_cell.length_a   1.000
_cell.length_b   1.000
_cell.length_c   1.000
_cell.angle_alpha   90.00
_cell.angle_beta   90.00
_cell.angle_gamma   90.00
#
_symmetry.space_group_name_H-M   'P 1'
#
loop_
_entity.id
_entity.type
_entity.pdbx_description
1 polymer ?
#
loop_
_entity_poly.entity_id
_entity_poly.type
_entity_poly.pdbx_seq_one_letter_code
_entity_poly.pdbx_strand_id
1 'polypeptide(L)'
;MGAGGTFTIINGTPYDWRIIDPSSYQMNSWPFHAGDVIKAQTTIHLYVEFSEAIFKKWTDDSGRVDLQLMGTPEPTPPQFRLQVVYQDFQAYLSGFACQNQPKGATVSLGWHHDGNTTDLAEWRGRMACAA
;
A
#
# COMPACT_ATOMS: atom_id res chain seq x y z
N MET A 1 -1.60 5.18 -22.28
CA MET A 1 -2.44 4.23 -21.54
C MET A 1 -1.48 3.34 -20.78
N GLY A 2 -1.67 3.17 -19.48
CA GLY A 2 -0.83 2.27 -18.68
C GLY A 2 -1.65 1.26 -17.89
N ALA A 3 -1.00 0.22 -17.39
CA ALA A 3 -1.64 -0.78 -16.55
C ALA A 3 -2.09 -0.15 -15.23
N GLY A 4 -3.31 -0.46 -14.81
CA GLY A 4 -3.88 0.00 -13.55
C GLY A 4 -4.69 -1.08 -12.86
N GLY A 5 -5.00 -0.87 -11.60
CA GLY A 5 -5.72 -1.84 -10.77
C GLY A 5 -6.34 -1.20 -9.55
N THR A 6 -7.38 -1.86 -9.01
CA THR A 6 -8.00 -1.45 -7.75
C THR A 6 -7.42 -2.29 -6.62
N PHE A 7 -6.87 -1.63 -5.62
CA PHE A 7 -6.38 -2.28 -4.42
C PHE A 7 -7.32 -2.03 -3.24
N THR A 8 -7.48 -3.06 -2.43
CA THR A 8 -8.29 -3.00 -1.20
C THR A 8 -7.35 -2.96 0.00
N ILE A 9 -7.44 -1.91 0.80
CA ILE A 9 -6.78 -1.84 2.10
C ILE A 9 -7.82 -2.12 3.18
N ILE A 10 -7.49 -3.05 4.07
CA ILE A 10 -8.27 -3.33 5.27
C ILE A 10 -7.44 -2.88 6.46
N ASN A 11 -7.89 -1.83 7.15
CA ASN A 11 -7.34 -1.48 8.46
C ASN A 11 -8.00 -2.35 9.52
N GLY A 12 -7.38 -3.48 9.83
CA GLY A 12 -7.85 -4.40 10.87
C GLY A 12 -7.44 -4.01 12.31
N THR A 13 -6.72 -2.90 12.52
CA THR A 13 -6.28 -2.50 13.86
C THR A 13 -7.34 -1.66 14.56
N PRO A 14 -7.29 -1.50 15.90
CA PRO A 14 -8.15 -0.54 16.60
C PRO A 14 -7.65 0.92 16.46
N TYR A 15 -6.66 1.19 15.61
CA TYR A 15 -5.97 2.47 15.50
C TYR A 15 -6.14 3.06 14.10
N ASP A 16 -6.32 4.37 14.04
CA ASP A 16 -6.32 5.11 12.78
C ASP A 16 -4.91 5.09 12.17
N TRP A 17 -4.81 4.94 10.84
CA TRP A 17 -3.53 5.05 10.13
C TRP A 17 -3.46 6.40 9.43
N ARG A 18 -2.49 7.23 9.82
CA ARG A 18 -2.25 8.53 9.21
C ARG A 18 -1.17 8.43 8.15
N ILE A 19 -1.41 8.98 6.97
CA ILE A 19 -0.41 9.07 5.91
C ILE A 19 0.59 10.17 6.24
N ILE A 20 1.88 9.83 6.23
CA ILE A 20 2.99 10.74 6.56
C ILE A 20 3.67 11.22 5.28
N ASP A 21 4.08 10.27 4.43
CA ASP A 21 4.97 10.53 3.29
C ASP A 21 4.57 9.67 2.08
N PRO A 22 3.64 10.16 1.24
CA PRO A 22 3.34 9.53 -0.04
C PRO A 22 4.32 10.00 -1.12
N SER A 23 4.86 9.06 -1.89
CA SER A 23 5.71 9.32 -3.04
C SER A 23 5.39 8.35 -4.18
N SER A 24 5.41 8.83 -5.41
CA SER A 24 5.22 8.00 -6.59
C SER A 24 6.18 8.42 -7.69
N TYR A 25 6.71 7.44 -8.43
CA TYR A 25 7.59 7.65 -9.56
C TYR A 25 7.09 6.84 -10.76
N GLN A 26 6.95 7.52 -11.90
CA GLN A 26 6.41 6.95 -13.15
C GLN A 26 5.03 6.30 -12.99
N MET A 27 4.15 6.91 -12.20
CA MET A 27 2.75 6.50 -12.05
C MET A 27 1.81 7.57 -12.62
N ASN A 28 0.71 7.16 -13.24
CA ASN A 28 -0.40 8.04 -13.62
C ASN A 28 -1.33 8.31 -12.43
N SER A 29 -1.49 7.33 -11.53
CA SER A 29 -2.31 7.46 -10.32
C SER A 29 -1.63 6.81 -9.10
N TRP A 30 -1.48 7.61 -8.04
CA TRP A 30 -1.09 7.18 -6.69
C TRP A 30 -2.00 7.90 -5.67
N PRO A 31 -3.07 7.26 -5.16
CA PRO A 31 -4.20 7.94 -4.54
C PRO A 31 -4.00 8.16 -3.03
N PHE A 32 -2.80 8.58 -2.63
CA PHE A 32 -2.45 8.85 -1.24
C PHE A 32 -2.00 10.30 -1.08
N HIS A 33 -2.56 11.00 -0.09
CA HIS A 33 -2.16 12.36 0.25
C HIS A 33 -1.67 12.46 1.70
N ALA A 34 -0.66 13.29 1.92
CA ALA A 34 -0.11 13.50 3.25
C ALA A 34 -1.17 14.09 4.18
N GLY A 35 -1.36 13.47 5.34
CA GLY A 35 -2.38 13.86 6.31
C GLY A 35 -3.71 13.11 6.20
N ASP A 36 -3.95 12.35 5.13
CA ASP A 36 -5.12 11.48 5.03
C ASP A 36 -5.12 10.42 6.13
N VAL A 37 -6.30 9.93 6.48
CA VAL A 37 -6.51 8.96 7.56
C VAL A 37 -7.32 7.78 7.06
N ILE A 38 -6.74 6.59 7.19
CA ILE A 38 -7.45 5.32 7.01
C ILE A 38 -7.98 4.90 8.38
N LYS A 39 -9.30 4.96 8.55
CA LYS A 39 -9.96 4.75 9.84
C LYS A 39 -9.81 3.31 10.35
N ALA A 40 -9.71 3.17 11.66
CA ALA A 40 -9.72 1.87 12.32
C ALA A 40 -10.93 1.02 11.89
N GLN A 41 -10.73 -0.29 11.71
CA GLN A 41 -11.78 -1.25 11.31
C GLN A 41 -12.50 -0.91 10.00
N THR A 42 -11.85 -0.17 9.08
CA THR A 42 -12.43 0.18 7.79
C THR A 42 -11.75 -0.53 6.63
N THR A 43 -12.49 -0.65 5.53
CA THR A 43 -11.98 -1.12 4.24
C THR A 43 -12.10 0.03 3.25
N ILE A 44 -11.03 0.30 2.51
CA ILE A 44 -11.01 1.28 1.43
C ILE A 44 -10.57 0.64 0.14
N HIS A 45 -11.11 1.14 -0.97
CA HIS A 45 -10.73 0.73 -2.32
C HIS A 45 -10.10 1.94 -3.01
N LEU A 46 -8.96 1.72 -3.62
CA LEU A 46 -8.13 2.77 -4.18
C LEU A 46 -7.62 2.32 -5.55
N TYR A 47 -7.53 3.24 -6.51
CA TYR A 47 -7.10 2.94 -7.87
C TYR A 47 -5.67 3.42 -8.11
N VAL A 48 -4.81 2.51 -8.55
CA VAL A 48 -3.42 2.76 -8.92
C VAL A 48 -3.27 2.58 -10.43
N GLU A 49 -2.47 3.44 -11.06
CA GLU A 49 -2.16 3.32 -12.48
C GLU A 49 -0.70 3.68 -12.74
N PHE A 50 -0.01 2.82 -13.47
CA PHE A 50 1.36 3.00 -13.91
C PHE A 50 1.44 3.84 -15.18
N SER A 51 2.55 4.57 -15.34
CA SER A 51 2.75 5.44 -16.50
C SER A 51 3.52 4.71 -17.59
N GLU A 52 2.86 3.79 -18.30
CA GLU A 52 3.50 3.08 -19.41
C GLU A 52 3.62 3.99 -20.64
N ALA A 53 4.86 4.17 -21.12
CA ALA A 53 5.15 4.82 -22.39
C ALA A 53 6.21 4.02 -23.16
N ILE A 54 6.27 4.19 -24.49
CA ILE A 54 7.04 3.39 -25.46
C ILE A 54 8.57 3.40 -25.19
N PHE A 55 9.06 4.16 -24.21
CA PHE A 55 10.46 4.22 -23.79
C PHE A 55 10.68 4.17 -22.27
N LYS A 56 9.65 3.87 -21.47
CA LYS A 56 9.76 3.73 -20.02
C LYS A 56 9.95 2.26 -19.64
N LYS A 57 10.94 1.98 -18.80
CA LYS A 57 11.16 0.64 -18.26
C LYS A 57 10.18 0.42 -17.12
N TRP A 58 9.34 -0.59 -17.25
CA TRP A 58 8.34 -0.97 -16.24
C TRP A 58 8.96 -1.37 -14.89
N THR A 59 10.27 -1.63 -14.86
CA THR A 59 11.05 -1.89 -13.64
C THR A 59 11.21 -0.67 -12.75
N ASP A 60 11.05 0.53 -13.30
CA ASP A 60 11.35 1.77 -12.59
C ASP A 60 10.08 2.34 -11.93
N ASP A 61 8.90 1.88 -12.33
CA ASP A 61 7.61 2.28 -11.78
C ASP A 61 7.50 1.88 -10.31
N SER A 62 7.30 2.86 -9.44
CA SER A 62 7.21 2.62 -8.00
C SER A 62 6.31 3.61 -7.28
N GLY A 63 5.55 3.09 -6.32
CA GLY A 63 4.75 3.86 -5.38
C GLY A 63 5.16 3.52 -3.97
N ARG A 64 5.22 4.51 -3.08
CA ARG A 64 5.49 4.32 -1.67
C ARG A 64 4.62 5.25 -0.85
N VAL A 65 4.13 4.76 0.27
CA VAL A 65 3.46 5.55 1.28
C VAL A 65 3.86 5.05 2.66
N ASP A 66 4.40 5.95 3.48
CA ASP A 66 4.64 5.67 4.90
C ASP A 66 3.42 6.11 5.71
N LEU A 67 2.98 5.23 6.61
CA LEU A 67 1.83 5.44 7.49
C LEU A 67 2.24 5.33 8.96
N GLN A 68 1.54 6.06 9.82
CA GLN A 68 1.68 6.06 11.26
C GLN A 68 0.42 5.52 11.93
N LEU A 69 0.57 4.64 12.91
CA LEU A 69 -0.54 4.20 13.77
C LEU A 69 -0.79 5.27 14.83
N MET A 70 -1.98 5.84 14.83
CA MET A 70 -2.39 6.90 15.76
C MET A 70 -3.11 6.31 16.98
N GLY A 71 -2.81 6.84 18.17
CA GLY A 71 -3.51 6.46 19.40
C GLY A 71 -2.97 5.19 20.08
N THR A 72 -1.80 4.69 19.66
CA THR A 72 -1.09 3.62 20.35
C THR A 72 -0.57 4.08 21.72
N PRO A 73 -0.45 3.19 22.72
CA PRO A 73 0.13 3.52 24.03
C PRO A 73 1.64 3.79 24.00
N GLU A 74 2.31 3.49 22.88
CA GLU A 74 3.75 3.69 22.71
C GLU A 74 4.14 5.19 22.68
N PRO A 75 5.27 5.59 23.28
CA PRO A 75 5.75 6.98 23.27
C PRO A 75 6.04 7.51 21.86
N THR A 76 6.46 6.63 20.96
CA THR A 76 6.67 6.92 19.55
C THR A 76 5.68 6.09 18.74
N PRO A 77 4.76 6.72 17.99
CA PRO A 77 3.74 5.95 17.30
C PRO A 77 4.36 5.07 16.20
N PRO A 78 4.04 3.76 16.16
CA PRO A 78 4.59 2.83 15.18
C PRO A 78 4.31 3.28 13.75
N GLN A 79 5.24 2.98 12.85
CA GLN A 79 5.12 3.28 11.43
C GLN A 79 5.23 2.01 10.59
N PHE A 80 4.71 2.06 9.37
CA PHE A 80 4.92 1.04 8.35
C PHE A 80 4.81 1.67 6.97
N ARG A 81 5.22 0.91 5.96
CA ARG A 81 5.22 1.36 4.57
C ARG A 81 4.37 0.42 3.74
N LEU A 82 3.54 1.00 2.88
CA LEU A 82 3.00 0.30 1.72
C LEU A 82 3.78 0.76 0.49
N GLN A 83 4.17 -0.18 -0.36
CA GLN A 83 4.91 0.13 -1.57
C GLN A 83 4.52 -0.79 -2.71
N VAL A 84 4.53 -0.27 -3.93
CA VAL A 84 4.48 -1.07 -5.14
C VAL A 84 5.87 -1.05 -5.76
N VAL A 85 6.46 -2.22 -5.96
CA VAL A 85 7.77 -2.39 -6.60
C VAL A 85 7.64 -3.49 -7.63
N TYR A 86 7.99 -3.19 -8.89
CA TYR A 86 8.04 -4.17 -9.98
C TYR A 86 6.85 -5.13 -9.95
N GLN A 87 5.65 -4.61 -10.22
CA GLN A 87 4.48 -5.47 -10.38
C GLN A 87 4.07 -6.25 -9.12
N ASP A 88 4.65 -5.94 -7.95
CA ASP A 88 4.26 -6.52 -6.66
C ASP A 88 3.95 -5.42 -5.66
N PHE A 89 2.77 -5.53 -5.03
CA PHE A 89 2.40 -4.68 -3.92
C PHE A 89 2.87 -5.34 -2.64
N GLN A 90 3.59 -4.57 -1.85
CA GLN A 90 4.26 -5.05 -0.65
C GLN A 90 3.97 -4.11 0.50
N ALA A 91 3.78 -4.67 1.67
CA ALA A 91 3.78 -3.94 2.92
C ALA A 91 5.09 -4.23 3.67
N TYR A 92 5.86 -3.20 3.96
CA TYR A 92 7.05 -3.28 4.80
C TYR A 92 6.73 -2.77 6.21
N LEU A 93 6.81 -3.69 7.19
CA LEU A 93 6.46 -3.44 8.58
C LEU A 93 7.64 -2.85 9.36
N SER A 94 7.91 -1.55 9.23
CA SER A 94 9.10 -0.93 9.84
C SER A 94 9.03 -0.81 11.37
N GLY A 95 7.84 -0.62 11.94
CA GLY A 95 7.65 -0.21 13.33
C GLY A 95 7.03 -1.25 14.26
N PHE A 96 6.26 -2.22 13.75
CA PHE A 96 5.49 -3.19 14.54
C PHE A 96 5.46 -4.56 13.88
N ALA A 97 5.10 -5.60 14.65
CA ALA A 97 4.83 -6.93 14.13
C ALA A 97 3.32 -7.12 13.91
N CYS A 98 2.93 -7.90 12.91
CA CYS A 98 1.56 -8.37 12.73
C CYS A 98 1.47 -9.86 13.04
N GLN A 99 0.26 -10.40 13.13
CA GLN A 99 0.09 -11.83 13.39
C GLN A 99 0.79 -12.65 12.29
N ASN A 100 1.76 -13.48 12.68
CA ASN A 100 2.62 -14.26 11.79
C ASN A 100 3.59 -13.46 10.91
N GLN A 101 3.81 -12.17 11.17
CA GLN A 101 4.75 -11.32 10.42
C GLN A 101 5.61 -10.49 11.37
N PRO A 102 6.90 -10.80 11.54
CA PRO A 102 7.76 -10.07 12.47
C PRO A 102 7.97 -8.62 12.02
N LYS A 103 8.36 -7.77 12.97
CA LYS A 103 8.85 -6.42 12.66
C LYS A 103 10.02 -6.51 11.66
N GLY A 104 10.00 -5.66 10.64
CA GLY A 104 10.95 -5.66 9.54
C GLY A 104 10.60 -6.63 8.41
N ALA A 105 9.48 -7.36 8.50
CA ALA A 105 9.02 -8.20 7.42
C ALA A 105 8.48 -7.39 6.24
N THR A 106 8.71 -7.91 5.04
CA THR A 106 8.02 -7.50 3.82
C THR A 106 6.96 -8.54 3.51
N VAL A 107 5.70 -8.11 3.49
CA VAL A 107 4.54 -8.95 3.16
C VAL A 107 4.16 -8.63 1.73
N SER A 108 4.31 -9.57 0.81
CA SER A 108 3.69 -9.44 -0.52
C SER A 108 2.17 -9.54 -0.35
N LEU A 109 1.50 -8.51 -0.83
CA LEU A 109 0.04 -8.41 -0.87
C LEU A 109 -0.51 -8.96 -2.21
N GLY A 110 0.41 -9.30 -3.14
CA GLY A 110 0.24 -10.19 -4.29
C GLY A 110 -0.55 -9.61 -5.46
N TRP A 111 0.06 -9.55 -6.64
CA TRP A 111 -0.58 -9.00 -7.85
C TRP A 111 -1.28 -10.06 -8.66
N HIS A 112 -2.55 -9.81 -9.02
CA HIS A 112 -3.19 -10.53 -10.10
C HIS A 112 -3.35 -9.61 -11.31
N HIS A 113 -2.43 -9.73 -12.27
CA HIS A 113 -2.53 -9.05 -13.56
C HIS A 113 -3.21 -9.98 -14.55
N ASP A 114 -4.54 -9.90 -14.65
CA ASP A 114 -5.23 -10.46 -15.80
C ASP A 114 -4.91 -9.58 -16.99
N GLY A 115 -4.12 -10.13 -17.91
CA GLY A 115 -3.59 -9.43 -19.08
C GLY A 115 -4.70 -9.04 -20.05
N ASN A 116 -5.33 -7.89 -19.83
CA ASN A 116 -5.87 -7.04 -20.87
C ASN A 116 -6.15 -5.64 -20.30
N THR A 117 -5.96 -4.64 -21.15
CA THR A 117 -5.95 -3.19 -20.88
C THR A 117 -7.28 -2.58 -20.38
N THR A 118 -8.19 -3.40 -19.84
CA THR A 118 -9.49 -2.99 -19.31
C THR A 118 -9.96 -3.83 -18.11
N ASP A 119 -9.18 -4.81 -17.66
CA ASP A 119 -9.62 -5.73 -16.62
C ASP A 119 -9.15 -5.26 -15.24
N LEU A 120 -10.13 -5.11 -14.33
CA LEU A 120 -9.92 -4.76 -12.94
C LEU A 120 -8.99 -5.79 -12.27
N ALA A 121 -7.70 -5.47 -12.15
CA ALA A 121 -6.79 -6.23 -11.31
C ALA A 121 -7.26 -6.11 -9.85
N GLU A 122 -7.75 -7.22 -9.29
CA GLU A 122 -8.24 -7.31 -7.91
C GLU A 122 -7.11 -7.83 -7.01
N TRP A 123 -6.65 -6.99 -6.09
CA TRP A 123 -5.67 -7.36 -5.08
C TRP A 123 -6.37 -7.81 -3.80
N ARG A 124 -6.09 -9.03 -3.32
CA ARG A 124 -6.69 -9.63 -2.11
C ARG A 124 -5.74 -9.71 -0.91
N GLY A 125 -4.87 -8.72 -0.74
CA GLY A 125 -4.00 -8.61 0.42
C GLY A 125 -4.79 -8.30 1.70
N ARG A 126 -4.71 -9.16 2.72
CA ARG A 126 -5.25 -8.91 4.06
C ARG A 126 -4.09 -8.67 5.02
N MET A 127 -4.01 -7.47 5.58
CA MET A 127 -3.09 -7.17 6.68
C MET A 127 -3.90 -7.02 7.97
N ALA A 128 -3.90 -8.07 8.80
CA ALA A 128 -4.49 -8.05 10.14
C ALA A 128 -3.35 -7.93 11.16
N CYS A 129 -3.23 -6.77 11.80
CA CYS A 129 -2.23 -6.53 12.82
C CYS A 129 -2.96 -6.38 14.16
N ALA A 130 -2.80 -7.39 15.02
CA ALA A 130 -3.19 -7.27 16.41
C ALA A 130 -2.06 -6.52 17.14
N ALA A 131 -2.41 -5.45 17.84
CA ALA A 131 -1.53 -4.80 18.81
C ALA A 131 -1.61 -5.52 20.15
#